data_AF-A0A124SAH7-F1
#
_entry.id   AF-A0A124SAH7-F1
#
_cell.length_a   1.000
_cell.length_b   1.000
_cell.length_c   1.000
_cell.angle_alpha   90.00
_cell.angle_beta   90.00
_cell.angle_gamma   90.00
#
_symmetry.space_group_name_H-M   'P 1'
#
loop_
_entity.id
_entity.type
_entity.pdbx_description
1 polymer ?
#
loop_
_entity_poly.entity_id
_entity_poly.type
_entity_poly.pdbx_seq_one_letter_code
_entity_poly.pdbx_strand_id
1 'polypeptide(L)'
;MARKNMSCTSLLFLVLLAVGSFFATYNLITMIVRNKGMNSGRLSLDPIVEMPDNMKKPGGTKVLFHVALTATDAPYSKWQCRIMYYWYKKQKNMVGSEMGKFTRILHSGQPDNLMDEIPTFVVDPLPSELILPFCNASFFTSIIISSFCCHPVKPLNKLSNIPSSFFLPQGGYIVLNRPWAFVQWLERATIEEEYILMAEPDHIFVNPLPNLARGEFPAGFPFFYIKPAENEKIIRKYYPQENGPVTNIDPIGNSPVIIRKDLLEKIAPTWMNVSLRMKDDPETDKAFGWGELTYGKIGEWRFDKRSHLQGPPPRNLTLPPPGVPESVVTLVKMVNEATSNIPDWDTS
;
A
#
# COMPACT_ATOMS: atom_id res chain seq x y z
N MET A 1 28.06 10.87 81.84
CA MET A 1 28.90 10.38 80.72
C MET A 1 28.52 8.95 80.39
N ALA A 2 27.97 8.70 79.21
CA ALA A 2 28.09 7.45 78.43
C ALA A 2 27.26 7.64 77.14
N ARG A 3 27.83 8.33 76.14
CA ARG A 3 27.30 8.35 74.77
C ARG A 3 27.48 6.94 74.21
N LYS A 4 26.38 6.19 74.08
CA LYS A 4 26.38 4.93 73.32
C LYS A 4 26.52 5.30 71.83
N ASN A 5 27.69 5.02 71.28
CA ASN A 5 27.94 5.09 69.84
C ASN A 5 27.04 4.07 69.13
N MET A 6 25.92 4.52 68.59
CA MET A 6 25.19 3.76 67.57
C MET A 6 26.13 3.61 66.37
N SER A 7 26.52 2.37 66.09
CA SER A 7 27.62 2.09 65.16
C SER A 7 27.27 2.53 63.74
N CYS A 8 28.17 3.32 63.16
CA CYS A 8 28.19 3.70 61.73
C CYS A 8 28.10 2.46 60.81
N THR A 9 28.50 1.30 61.32
CA THR A 9 28.41 -0.01 60.69
C THR A 9 26.98 -0.43 60.34
N SER A 10 25.98 -0.08 61.17
CA SER A 10 24.58 -0.49 60.93
C SER A 10 23.94 0.26 59.75
N LEU A 11 24.25 1.55 59.59
CA LEU A 11 23.72 2.37 58.50
C LEU A 11 24.39 2.01 57.16
N LEU A 12 25.71 1.83 57.16
CA LEU A 12 26.47 1.38 55.98
C LEU A 12 26.00 0.01 55.49
N PHE A 13 25.72 -0.92 56.41
CA PHE A 13 25.21 -2.25 56.05
C PHE A 13 23.82 -2.19 55.42
N LEU A 14 22.93 -1.33 55.93
CA LEU A 14 21.60 -1.11 55.35
C LEU A 14 21.68 -0.45 53.96
N VAL A 15 22.59 0.51 53.76
CA VAL A 15 22.82 1.13 52.45
C VAL A 15 23.38 0.12 51.44
N LEU A 16 24.33 -0.73 51.86
CA LEU A 16 24.89 -1.77 51.00
C LEU A 16 23.85 -2.84 50.65
N LEU A 17 22.97 -3.22 51.58
CA LEU A 17 21.83 -4.10 51.30
C LEU A 17 20.86 -3.46 50.31
N ALA A 18 20.54 -2.17 50.47
CA ALA A 18 19.67 -1.45 49.55
C ALA A 18 20.28 -1.39 48.14
N VAL A 19 21.56 -0.99 48.00
CA VAL A 19 22.26 -0.94 46.72
C VAL A 19 22.37 -2.34 46.09
N GLY A 20 22.72 -3.35 46.88
CA GLY A 20 22.81 -4.74 46.41
C GLY A 20 21.47 -5.28 45.90
N SER A 21 20.38 -5.00 46.61
CA SER A 21 19.03 -5.36 46.17
C SER A 21 18.61 -4.62 44.88
N PHE A 22 19.02 -3.36 44.72
CA PHE A 22 18.75 -2.58 43.50
C PHE A 22 19.50 -3.15 42.29
N PHE A 23 20.76 -3.54 42.46
CA PHE A 23 21.54 -4.21 41.42
C PHE A 23 20.96 -5.60 41.08
N ALA A 24 20.56 -6.38 42.07
CA ALA A 24 19.96 -7.70 41.85
C ALA A 24 18.63 -7.61 41.09
N THR A 25 17.76 -6.67 41.48
CA THR A 25 16.48 -6.43 40.80
C THR A 25 16.65 -5.84 39.40
N TYR A 26 17.59 -4.90 39.21
CA TYR A 26 17.92 -4.36 37.88
C TYR A 26 18.45 -5.45 36.93
N ASN A 27 19.36 -6.30 37.42
CA ASN A 27 19.90 -7.42 36.63
C ASN A 27 18.84 -8.50 36.34
N LEU A 28 17.93 -8.77 37.27
CA LEU A 28 16.82 -9.70 37.06
C LEU A 28 15.82 -9.15 36.03
N ILE A 29 15.46 -7.86 36.12
CA ILE A 29 14.57 -7.20 35.16
C ILE A 29 15.23 -7.17 33.77
N THR A 30 16.49 -6.78 33.65
CA THR A 30 17.20 -6.80 32.36
C THR A 30 17.35 -8.21 31.80
N MET A 31 17.57 -9.24 32.63
CA MET A 31 17.55 -10.63 32.19
C MET A 31 16.16 -11.06 31.69
N ILE A 32 15.07 -10.70 32.38
CA ILE A 32 13.69 -11.01 31.95
C ILE A 32 13.32 -10.25 30.67
N VAL A 33 13.71 -8.99 30.55
CA VAL A 33 13.50 -8.16 29.35
C VAL A 33 14.31 -8.72 28.18
N ARG A 34 15.55 -9.15 28.41
CA ARG A 34 16.41 -9.75 27.37
C ARG A 34 15.93 -11.16 26.99
N ASN A 35 15.40 -11.94 27.93
CA ASN A 35 14.83 -13.26 27.65
C ASN A 35 13.47 -13.16 26.94
N LYS A 36 12.64 -12.14 27.26
CA LYS A 36 11.45 -11.79 26.46
C LYS A 36 11.83 -11.29 25.06
N GLY A 37 12.95 -10.58 24.93
CA GLY A 37 13.51 -10.15 23.64
C GLY A 37 14.06 -11.31 22.79
N MET A 38 14.66 -12.33 23.41
CA MET A 38 15.23 -13.49 22.72
C MET A 38 14.19 -14.57 22.34
N ASN A 39 13.10 -14.72 23.09
CA ASN A 39 11.99 -15.60 22.72
C ASN A 39 10.96 -14.96 21.77
N SER A 40 11.15 -13.69 21.39
CA SER A 40 10.39 -13.01 20.34
C SER A 40 11.09 -13.09 19.00
N GLY A 41 11.53 -14.29 18.60
CA GLY A 41 12.00 -14.61 17.25
C GLY A 41 10.86 -14.79 16.24
N ARG A 42 9.81 -13.96 16.34
CA ARG A 42 8.68 -13.93 15.40
C ARG A 42 8.41 -12.46 15.11
N LEU A 43 8.67 -12.04 13.87
CA LEU A 43 8.26 -10.73 13.33
C LEU A 43 6.81 -10.44 13.73
N SER A 44 6.61 -9.62 14.76
CA SER A 44 5.30 -9.26 15.29
C SER A 44 5.30 -7.78 15.66
N LEU A 45 5.44 -6.93 14.63
CA LEU A 45 5.09 -5.51 14.69
C LEU A 45 3.74 -5.26 14.03
N ASP A 46 2.78 -6.15 14.27
CA ASP A 46 1.36 -5.82 14.11
C ASP A 46 0.60 -6.58 15.20
N PRO A 47 -0.14 -5.93 16.12
CA PRO A 47 -1.19 -6.62 16.83
C PRO A 47 -2.23 -6.98 15.77
N ILE A 48 -2.14 -8.17 15.18
CA ILE A 48 -3.22 -8.74 14.39
C ILE A 48 -4.42 -8.75 15.33
N VAL A 49 -5.30 -7.76 15.21
CA VAL A 49 -6.57 -7.73 15.93
C VAL A 49 -7.27 -9.02 15.53
N GLU A 50 -7.40 -9.95 16.48
CA GLU A 50 -8.06 -11.21 16.19
C GLU A 50 -9.49 -10.93 15.74
N MET A 51 -9.84 -11.54 14.62
CA MET A 51 -11.12 -11.31 13.99
C MET A 51 -12.23 -11.88 14.88
N PRO A 52 -13.28 -11.09 15.18
CA PRO A 52 -14.35 -11.54 16.07
C PRO A 52 -15.05 -12.79 15.50
N ASP A 53 -15.50 -13.68 16.38
CA ASP A 53 -15.95 -15.03 16.01
C ASP A 53 -17.11 -15.05 15.01
N ASN A 54 -18.00 -14.06 15.09
CA ASN A 54 -19.12 -13.87 14.16
C ASN A 54 -18.68 -13.53 12.73
N MET A 55 -17.45 -13.05 12.57
CA MET A 55 -16.86 -12.75 11.28
C MET A 55 -16.09 -13.94 10.74
N LYS A 56 -15.77 -15.00 11.51
CA LYS A 56 -14.97 -16.16 11.02
C LYS A 56 -15.72 -16.94 9.93
N LYS A 57 -14.98 -17.53 8.97
CA LYS A 57 -15.59 -18.20 7.78
C LYS A 57 -16.38 -19.44 8.21
N PRO A 58 -17.66 -19.59 7.83
CA PRO A 58 -18.35 -20.86 7.98
C PRO A 58 -17.80 -21.86 6.94
N GLY A 59 -16.97 -22.81 7.40
CA GLY A 59 -16.62 -24.03 6.67
C GLY A 59 -15.68 -23.90 5.46
N GLY A 60 -14.44 -24.37 5.63
CA GLY A 60 -13.59 -25.12 4.67
C GLY A 60 -13.23 -24.57 3.28
N THR A 61 -14.03 -23.71 2.67
CA THR A 61 -13.86 -23.28 1.28
C THR A 61 -13.02 -22.01 1.25
N LYS A 62 -11.84 -22.10 0.63
CA LYS A 62 -10.98 -20.93 0.39
C LYS A 62 -11.71 -19.98 -0.56
N VAL A 63 -11.93 -18.75 -0.11
CA VAL A 63 -12.50 -17.68 -0.95
C VAL A 63 -11.36 -16.87 -1.52
N LEU A 64 -11.04 -17.12 -2.78
CA LEU A 64 -9.90 -16.51 -3.44
C LEU A 64 -10.17 -15.05 -3.82
N PHE A 65 -9.11 -14.26 -3.92
CA PHE A 65 -9.15 -12.91 -4.50
C PHE A 65 -8.20 -12.78 -5.69
N HIS A 66 -8.64 -12.07 -6.74
CA HIS A 66 -7.83 -11.71 -7.90
C HIS A 66 -6.87 -10.58 -7.54
N VAL A 67 -5.59 -10.68 -7.88
CA VAL A 67 -4.63 -9.59 -7.71
C VAL A 67 -4.64 -8.71 -8.96
N ALA A 68 -5.07 -7.46 -8.82
CA ALA A 68 -5.14 -6.48 -9.89
C ALA A 68 -4.09 -5.38 -9.68
N LEU A 69 -3.05 -5.40 -10.51
CA LEU A 69 -1.92 -4.48 -10.44
C LEU A 69 -2.03 -3.45 -11.57
N THR A 70 -2.26 -2.17 -11.27
CA THR A 70 -2.23 -1.13 -12.32
C THR A 70 -0.80 -0.65 -12.57
N ALA A 71 -0.40 -0.57 -13.83
CA ALA A 71 0.98 -0.30 -14.24
C ALA A 71 1.08 0.57 -15.51
N THR A 72 2.24 1.22 -15.68
CA THR A 72 2.65 1.87 -16.93
C THR A 72 3.71 1.03 -17.65
N ASP A 73 4.01 1.43 -18.89
CA ASP A 73 5.11 0.92 -19.72
C ASP A 73 6.48 1.56 -19.39
N ALA A 74 6.53 2.47 -18.40
CA ALA A 74 7.77 3.10 -17.99
C ALA A 74 8.74 2.09 -17.34
N PRO A 75 10.06 2.20 -17.55
CA PRO A 75 11.05 1.30 -16.95
C PRO A 75 10.88 1.16 -15.43
N TYR A 76 10.64 2.28 -14.73
CA TYR A 76 10.34 2.33 -13.30
C TYR A 76 9.19 1.40 -12.86
N SER A 77 8.09 1.40 -13.62
CA SER A 77 6.93 0.55 -13.34
C SER A 77 7.23 -0.91 -13.70
N LYS A 78 7.92 -1.14 -14.83
CA LYS A 78 8.22 -2.49 -15.32
C LYS A 78 9.00 -3.32 -14.31
N TRP A 79 10.14 -2.83 -13.84
CA TRP A 79 10.98 -3.61 -12.91
C TRP A 79 10.26 -3.88 -11.59
N GLN A 80 9.42 -2.94 -11.13
CA GLN A 80 8.58 -3.08 -9.94
C GLN A 80 7.54 -4.20 -10.12
N CYS A 81 6.81 -4.19 -11.24
CA CYS A 81 5.85 -5.24 -11.56
C CYS A 81 6.50 -6.63 -11.57
N ARG A 82 7.71 -6.77 -12.12
CA ARG A 82 8.43 -8.04 -12.17
C ARG A 82 8.78 -8.58 -10.78
N ILE A 83 9.30 -7.72 -9.88
CA ILE A 83 9.57 -8.11 -8.48
C ILE A 83 8.27 -8.53 -7.78
N MET A 84 7.22 -7.73 -7.91
CA MET A 84 5.93 -8.00 -7.28
C MET A 84 5.32 -9.32 -7.79
N TYR A 85 5.39 -9.57 -9.10
CA TYR A 85 4.92 -10.81 -9.72
C TYR A 85 5.75 -12.05 -9.33
N TYR A 86 7.08 -11.91 -9.21
CA TYR A 86 7.95 -12.97 -8.69
C TYR A 86 7.51 -13.42 -7.29
N TRP A 87 7.29 -12.47 -6.38
CA TRP A 87 6.85 -12.76 -5.02
C TRP A 87 5.40 -13.28 -4.96
N TYR A 88 4.51 -12.76 -5.80
CA TYR A 88 3.17 -13.34 -5.96
C TYR A 88 3.25 -14.84 -6.32
N LYS A 89 4.04 -15.22 -7.33
CA LYS A 89 4.19 -16.63 -7.73
C LYS A 89 4.69 -17.51 -6.59
N LYS A 90 5.67 -17.03 -5.81
CA LYS A 90 6.17 -17.75 -4.64
C LYS A 90 5.12 -17.92 -3.55
N GLN A 91 4.34 -16.88 -3.25
CA GLN A 91 3.43 -16.90 -2.10
C GLN A 91 2.05 -17.50 -2.41
N LYS A 92 1.61 -17.49 -3.68
CA LYS A 92 0.27 -17.94 -4.10
C LYS A 92 -0.08 -19.36 -3.62
N ASN A 93 0.86 -20.29 -3.74
CA ASN A 93 0.61 -21.71 -3.45
C ASN A 93 1.01 -22.12 -2.03
N MET A 94 1.44 -21.17 -1.21
CA MET A 94 1.82 -21.42 0.18
C MET A 94 0.57 -21.67 1.05
N VAL A 95 0.74 -22.46 2.11
CA VAL A 95 -0.33 -22.74 3.07
C VAL A 95 -0.83 -21.43 3.69
N GLY A 96 -2.15 -21.27 3.77
CA GLY A 96 -2.79 -20.04 4.25
C GLY A 96 -3.01 -18.96 3.18
N SER A 97 -2.47 -19.12 1.97
CA SER A 97 -2.77 -18.19 0.89
C SER A 97 -4.17 -18.45 0.31
N GLU A 98 -4.85 -17.33 0.02
CA GLU A 98 -6.11 -17.28 -0.74
C GLU A 98 -5.96 -16.35 -1.96
N MET A 99 -4.73 -16.21 -2.48
CA MET A 99 -4.48 -15.48 -3.73
C MET A 99 -4.95 -16.31 -4.93
N GLY A 100 -5.85 -15.74 -5.72
CA GLY A 100 -6.34 -16.28 -6.99
C GLY A 100 -5.43 -15.91 -8.16
N LYS A 101 -6.03 -15.59 -9.31
CA LYS A 101 -5.34 -15.10 -10.51
C LYS A 101 -4.73 -13.72 -10.29
N PHE A 102 -3.88 -13.33 -11.23
CA PHE A 102 -3.16 -12.06 -11.24
C PHE A 102 -3.34 -11.42 -12.60
N THR A 103 -3.63 -10.12 -12.64
CA THR A 103 -3.64 -9.33 -13.85
C THR A 103 -2.88 -8.03 -13.62
N ARG A 104 -1.91 -7.74 -14.50
CA ARG A 104 -1.33 -6.42 -14.67
C ARG A 104 -2.22 -5.62 -15.62
N ILE A 105 -2.87 -4.57 -15.14
CA ILE A 105 -3.68 -3.67 -15.95
C ILE A 105 -2.75 -2.58 -16.48
N LEU A 106 -2.33 -2.73 -17.74
CA LEU A 106 -1.39 -1.84 -18.41
C LEU A 106 -2.15 -0.69 -19.09
N HIS A 107 -2.02 0.51 -18.55
CA HIS A 107 -2.77 1.69 -18.99
C HIS A 107 -1.95 2.66 -19.85
N SER A 108 -0.97 2.15 -20.58
CA SER A 108 -0.24 2.88 -21.63
C SER A 108 -1.00 2.89 -22.97
N GLY A 109 -2.04 2.05 -23.11
CA GLY A 109 -2.78 1.86 -24.36
C GLY A 109 -2.07 0.98 -25.38
N GLN A 110 -0.84 0.53 -25.11
CA GLN A 110 -0.07 -0.31 -26.02
C GLN A 110 0.52 -1.52 -25.28
N PRO A 111 0.56 -2.71 -25.91
CA PRO A 111 1.29 -3.86 -25.42
C PRO A 111 2.76 -3.54 -25.12
N ASP A 112 3.35 -4.23 -24.15
CA ASP A 112 4.78 -4.19 -23.90
C ASP A 112 5.38 -5.61 -23.78
N ASN A 113 6.70 -5.67 -23.64
CA ASN A 113 7.45 -6.92 -23.55
C ASN A 113 7.15 -7.73 -22.28
N LEU A 114 6.51 -7.16 -21.25
CA LEU A 114 6.18 -7.92 -20.04
C LEU A 114 4.91 -8.76 -20.21
N MET A 115 4.16 -8.62 -21.30
CA MET A 115 2.97 -9.43 -21.55
C MET A 115 3.29 -10.92 -21.73
N ASP A 116 4.50 -11.26 -22.16
CA ASP A 116 4.97 -12.64 -22.27
C ASP A 116 5.30 -13.26 -20.90
N GLU A 117 5.55 -12.42 -19.88
CA GLU A 117 5.93 -12.86 -18.53
C GLU A 117 4.76 -12.77 -17.53
N ILE A 118 4.01 -11.67 -17.57
CA ILE A 118 2.99 -11.29 -16.59
C ILE A 118 1.63 -11.23 -17.31
N PRO A 119 0.61 -11.98 -16.84
CA PRO A 119 -0.73 -11.87 -17.41
C PRO A 119 -1.19 -10.40 -17.39
N THR A 120 -1.40 -9.83 -18.57
CA THR A 120 -1.60 -8.40 -18.74
C THR A 120 -2.90 -8.13 -19.48
N PHE A 121 -3.63 -7.12 -19.03
CA PHE A 121 -4.78 -6.57 -19.72
C PHE A 121 -4.49 -5.12 -20.12
N VAL A 122 -4.45 -4.84 -21.42
CA VAL A 122 -4.16 -3.49 -21.92
C VAL A 122 -5.44 -2.66 -21.94
N VAL A 123 -5.36 -1.48 -21.37
CA VAL A 123 -6.44 -0.49 -21.33
C VAL A 123 -5.93 0.83 -21.89
N ASP A 124 -6.83 1.64 -22.42
CA ASP A 124 -6.48 2.93 -22.99
C ASP A 124 -6.11 3.90 -21.87
N PRO A 125 -5.09 4.77 -22.07
CA PRO A 125 -4.86 5.87 -21.15
C PRO A 125 -6.09 6.79 -21.13
N LEU A 126 -6.18 7.64 -20.11
CA LEU A 126 -7.20 8.67 -20.07
C LEU A 126 -7.05 9.57 -21.32
N PRO A 127 -8.15 9.92 -22.03
CA PRO A 127 -8.08 10.78 -23.20
C PRO A 127 -7.38 12.11 -22.91
N SER A 128 -6.49 12.54 -23.80
CA SER A 128 -5.68 13.76 -23.60
C SER A 128 -6.51 15.03 -23.41
N GLU A 129 -7.73 15.08 -23.94
CA GLU A 129 -8.68 16.19 -23.73
C GLU A 129 -9.08 16.36 -22.26
N LEU A 130 -9.09 15.25 -21.51
CA LEU A 130 -9.32 15.23 -20.07
C LEU A 130 -8.02 15.39 -19.26
N ILE A 131 -6.84 15.46 -19.91
CA ILE A 131 -5.51 15.57 -19.28
C ILE A 131 -4.90 16.97 -19.51
N LEU A 132 -5.14 17.60 -20.65
CA LEU A 132 -4.50 18.85 -21.09
C LEU A 132 -4.55 20.03 -20.09
N PRO A 133 -5.57 20.18 -19.22
CA PRO A 133 -5.54 21.18 -18.15
C PRO A 133 -4.63 20.83 -16.95
N PHE A 134 -4.05 19.62 -16.90
CA PHE A 134 -3.59 18.97 -15.66
C PHE A 134 -2.12 18.53 -15.63
N CYS A 135 -1.30 19.00 -16.58
CA CYS A 135 0.08 18.55 -16.79
C CYS A 135 1.08 18.75 -15.63
N ASN A 136 0.70 19.34 -14.49
CA ASN A 136 1.58 19.53 -13.34
C ASN A 136 0.96 19.00 -12.04
N ALA A 137 0.93 17.67 -11.87
CA ALA A 137 0.56 17.05 -10.59
C ALA A 137 0.62 15.52 -10.66
N SER A 138 1.38 14.90 -9.76
CA SER A 138 1.32 13.45 -9.50
C SER A 138 1.08 13.19 -8.02
N PHE A 139 0.35 12.10 -7.75
CA PHE A 139 -0.06 11.48 -6.48
C PHE A 139 -1.41 11.88 -5.84
N PHE A 140 -2.28 10.87 -5.70
CA PHE A 140 -3.44 10.68 -4.81
C PHE A 140 -4.89 10.73 -5.39
N THR A 141 -5.53 9.56 -5.52
CA THR A 141 -6.97 9.37 -5.85
C THR A 141 -7.77 8.74 -4.69
N SER A 142 -7.30 8.88 -3.46
CA SER A 142 -7.63 7.96 -2.36
C SER A 142 -8.83 8.33 -1.48
N ILE A 143 -9.44 9.51 -1.60
CA ILE A 143 -10.35 9.99 -0.54
C ILE A 143 -11.74 9.32 -0.55
N ILE A 144 -12.14 8.62 -1.61
CA ILE A 144 -13.56 8.24 -1.78
C ILE A 144 -13.73 6.76 -2.19
N ILE A 145 -13.44 5.82 -1.30
CA ILE A 145 -13.78 4.40 -1.52
C ILE A 145 -14.70 3.83 -0.43
N SER A 146 -14.68 4.33 0.81
CA SER A 146 -15.46 3.70 1.88
C SER A 146 -16.92 4.12 1.99
N SER A 147 -17.28 5.35 1.59
CA SER A 147 -18.63 5.89 1.87
C SER A 147 -19.69 5.64 0.77
N PHE A 148 -19.32 5.04 -0.37
CA PHE A 148 -20.23 4.82 -1.51
C PHE A 148 -20.89 3.43 -1.57
N CYS A 149 -20.69 2.59 -0.53
CA CYS A 149 -21.37 1.29 -0.44
C CYS A 149 -22.90 1.38 -0.24
N CYS A 150 -23.46 2.55 -0.02
CA CYS A 150 -24.90 2.75 0.09
C CYS A 150 -25.34 3.91 -0.83
N HIS A 151 -25.87 3.60 -2.02
CA HIS A 151 -26.90 4.32 -2.81
C HIS A 151 -26.64 4.24 -4.34
N PRO A 152 -27.70 4.17 -5.17
CA PRO A 152 -27.58 4.07 -6.63
C PRO A 152 -27.32 5.45 -7.27
N VAL A 153 -26.35 5.54 -8.17
CA VAL A 153 -26.02 6.74 -8.96
C VAL A 153 -26.52 6.58 -10.40
N LYS A 154 -27.17 7.62 -10.95
CA LYS A 154 -27.70 7.65 -12.34
C LYS A 154 -26.58 7.82 -13.37
N PRO A 155 -26.70 7.21 -14.58
CA PRO A 155 -25.68 7.32 -15.62
C PRO A 155 -25.73 8.67 -16.34
N LEU A 156 -24.56 9.23 -16.67
CA LEU A 156 -24.41 10.36 -17.58
C LEU A 156 -24.17 9.84 -19.01
N ASN A 157 -24.97 10.33 -19.96
CA ASN A 157 -24.94 9.96 -21.37
C ASN A 157 -23.88 10.73 -22.17
N LYS A 158 -23.23 9.99 -23.09
CA LYS A 158 -22.61 10.37 -24.39
C LYS A 158 -21.88 11.72 -24.50
N LEU A 159 -20.58 11.64 -24.75
CA LEU A 159 -19.85 12.60 -25.58
C LEU A 159 -19.28 11.87 -26.79
N SER A 160 -19.63 12.34 -27.99
CA SER A 160 -19.18 11.81 -29.28
C SER A 160 -18.49 12.92 -30.09
N ASN A 161 -17.38 12.53 -30.73
CA ASN A 161 -16.67 13.12 -31.88
C ASN A 161 -15.80 14.37 -31.64
N ILE A 162 -14.52 14.29 -32.06
CA ILE A 162 -13.67 15.29 -32.80
C ILE A 162 -12.17 14.83 -32.74
N PRO A 163 -11.28 15.20 -33.69
CA PRO A 163 -10.30 14.28 -34.29
C PRO A 163 -8.89 14.28 -33.68
N SER A 164 -8.20 13.18 -33.98
CA SER A 164 -6.84 12.82 -33.60
C SER A 164 -5.76 13.66 -34.29
N SER A 165 -4.98 14.41 -33.51
CA SER A 165 -3.50 14.44 -33.61
C SER A 165 -2.95 15.53 -32.70
N PHE A 166 -2.29 15.17 -31.59
CA PHE A 166 -1.15 15.93 -31.06
C PHE A 166 -0.43 15.08 -30.00
N PHE A 167 0.83 14.72 -30.29
CA PHE A 167 1.72 14.03 -29.36
C PHE A 167 2.01 14.94 -28.15
N LEU A 168 1.89 14.40 -26.94
CA LEU A 168 2.30 15.06 -25.69
C LEU A 168 3.37 14.25 -24.96
N PRO A 169 4.24 14.93 -24.18
CA PRO A 169 5.54 14.41 -23.78
C PRO A 169 5.46 13.38 -22.66
N GLN A 170 6.49 12.54 -22.67
CA GLN A 170 6.73 11.34 -21.88
C GLN A 170 6.77 11.57 -20.35
N GLY A 171 6.24 10.61 -19.59
CA GLY A 171 6.95 10.13 -18.39
C GLY A 171 6.34 10.35 -17.00
N GLY A 172 5.11 10.85 -16.87
CA GLY A 172 4.43 10.95 -15.57
C GLY A 172 3.40 9.83 -15.34
N TYR A 173 3.42 9.19 -14.18
CA TYR A 173 2.30 8.33 -13.74
C TYR A 173 1.08 9.22 -13.49
N ILE A 174 0.23 9.40 -14.51
CA ILE A 174 -1.01 10.17 -14.35
C ILE A 174 -1.91 9.34 -13.43
N VAL A 175 -2.05 9.79 -12.18
CA VAL A 175 -2.80 9.08 -11.12
C VAL A 175 -4.22 8.73 -11.57
N LEU A 176 -4.82 9.61 -12.37
CA LEU A 176 -6.17 9.45 -12.92
C LEU A 176 -6.31 8.28 -13.90
N ASN A 177 -5.20 7.78 -14.48
CA ASN A 177 -5.26 6.58 -15.31
C ASN A 177 -5.65 5.35 -14.50
N ARG A 178 -5.45 5.33 -13.18
CA ARG A 178 -5.76 4.18 -12.33
C ARG A 178 -7.27 3.91 -12.20
N PRO A 179 -8.11 4.86 -11.75
CA PRO A 179 -9.56 4.64 -11.72
C PRO A 179 -10.09 4.33 -13.12
N TRP A 180 -9.58 4.99 -14.16
CA TRP A 180 -9.96 4.71 -15.54
C TRP A 180 -9.58 3.30 -16.01
N ALA A 181 -8.42 2.81 -15.61
CA ALA A 181 -7.96 1.46 -15.90
C ALA A 181 -8.86 0.40 -15.25
N PHE A 182 -9.30 0.63 -14.01
CA PHE A 182 -10.23 -0.28 -13.34
C PHE A 182 -11.60 -0.30 -13.99
N VAL A 183 -12.14 0.86 -14.40
CA VAL A 183 -13.41 0.92 -15.16
C VAL A 183 -13.32 0.06 -16.42
N GLN A 184 -12.32 0.30 -17.27
CA GLN A 184 -12.15 -0.46 -18.52
C GLN A 184 -11.87 -1.95 -18.29
N TRP A 185 -11.12 -2.30 -17.24
CA TRP A 185 -10.79 -3.68 -16.93
C TRP A 185 -12.02 -4.44 -16.44
N LEU A 186 -12.79 -3.87 -15.50
CA LEU A 186 -14.02 -4.48 -14.98
C LEU A 186 -15.09 -4.65 -16.04
N GLU A 187 -15.21 -3.70 -16.98
CA GLU A 187 -16.19 -3.77 -18.06
C GLU A 187 -15.87 -4.85 -19.12
N ARG A 188 -14.59 -5.13 -19.36
CA ARG A 188 -14.15 -5.89 -20.54
C ARG A 188 -13.48 -7.22 -20.21
N ALA A 189 -12.93 -7.39 -19.01
CA ALA A 189 -12.21 -8.60 -18.61
C ALA A 189 -13.14 -9.64 -17.96
N THR A 190 -12.82 -10.92 -18.17
CA THR A 190 -13.49 -12.02 -17.44
C THR A 190 -12.74 -12.27 -16.13
N ILE A 191 -13.39 -11.98 -15.00
CA ILE A 191 -12.82 -12.14 -13.65
C ILE A 191 -13.63 -13.21 -12.90
N GLU A 192 -12.98 -14.34 -12.63
CA GLU A 192 -13.59 -15.51 -11.96
C GLU A 192 -13.73 -15.31 -10.45
N GLU A 193 -12.74 -14.67 -9.81
CA GLU A 193 -12.78 -14.46 -8.36
C GLU A 193 -13.81 -13.40 -7.97
N GLU A 194 -14.46 -13.63 -6.82
CA GLU A 194 -15.44 -12.70 -6.25
C GLU A 194 -14.81 -11.48 -5.58
N TYR A 195 -13.54 -11.55 -5.21
CA TYR A 195 -12.81 -10.49 -4.53
C TYR A 195 -11.62 -10.05 -5.37
N ILE A 196 -11.24 -8.78 -5.26
CA ILE A 196 -10.11 -8.18 -5.97
C ILE A 196 -9.22 -7.48 -4.94
N LEU A 197 -7.93 -7.79 -4.96
CA LEU A 197 -6.89 -6.98 -4.35
C LEU A 197 -6.43 -5.93 -5.36
N MET A 198 -6.75 -4.67 -5.11
CA MET A 198 -6.15 -3.54 -5.81
C MET A 198 -4.72 -3.34 -5.28
N ALA A 199 -3.73 -3.47 -6.16
CA ALA A 199 -2.31 -3.41 -5.82
C ALA A 199 -1.53 -2.37 -6.65
N GLU A 200 -0.35 -2.00 -6.16
CA GLU A 200 0.59 -1.10 -6.85
C GLU A 200 1.90 -1.81 -7.17
N PRO A 201 2.68 -1.32 -8.16
CA PRO A 201 3.92 -2.00 -8.59
C PRO A 201 4.95 -2.11 -7.47
N ASP A 202 4.94 -1.19 -6.52
CA ASP A 202 5.89 -1.15 -5.41
C ASP A 202 5.50 -2.00 -4.19
N HIS A 203 4.45 -2.80 -4.31
CA HIS A 203 4.09 -3.79 -3.30
C HIS A 203 4.93 -5.06 -3.41
N ILE A 204 5.14 -5.74 -2.29
CA ILE A 204 5.84 -7.02 -2.23
C ILE A 204 5.12 -7.98 -1.27
N PHE A 205 4.87 -9.22 -1.71
CA PHE A 205 4.23 -10.23 -0.87
C PHE A 205 5.28 -10.92 0.02
N VAL A 206 5.38 -10.46 1.26
CA VAL A 206 6.31 -11.02 2.27
C VAL A 206 5.84 -12.40 2.77
N ASN A 207 4.53 -12.58 2.91
CA ASN A 207 3.89 -13.80 3.42
C ASN A 207 2.73 -14.22 2.52
N PRO A 208 2.27 -15.49 2.58
CA PRO A 208 0.97 -15.86 2.01
C PRO A 208 -0.13 -14.96 2.57
N LEU A 209 -0.90 -14.35 1.66
CA LEU A 209 -1.98 -13.44 2.03
C LEU A 209 -3.33 -14.18 2.03
N PRO A 210 -4.03 -14.30 3.17
CA PRO A 210 -5.42 -14.74 3.20
C PRO A 210 -6.34 -13.61 2.71
N ASN A 211 -7.57 -13.95 2.34
CA ASN A 211 -8.59 -12.97 2.01
C ASN A 211 -9.07 -12.30 3.31
N LEU A 212 -8.69 -11.04 3.49
CA LEU A 212 -9.02 -10.24 4.66
C LEU A 212 -10.42 -9.59 4.56
N ALA A 213 -10.99 -9.49 3.36
CA ALA A 213 -12.30 -8.92 3.13
C ALA A 213 -13.43 -9.93 3.37
N ARG A 214 -14.61 -9.44 3.75
CA ARG A 214 -15.78 -10.29 4.06
C ARG A 214 -17.09 -9.63 3.66
N GLY A 215 -17.83 -10.27 2.77
CA GLY A 215 -19.17 -9.81 2.38
C GLY A 215 -19.12 -8.38 1.87
N GLU A 216 -19.77 -7.47 2.59
CA GLU A 216 -19.81 -6.04 2.25
C GLU A 216 -18.69 -5.20 2.89
N PHE A 217 -17.76 -5.83 3.60
CA PHE A 217 -16.67 -5.17 4.32
C PHE A 217 -15.34 -5.38 3.58
N PRO A 218 -14.86 -4.37 2.84
CA PRO A 218 -13.51 -4.37 2.27
C PRO A 218 -12.44 -4.33 3.36
N ALA A 219 -11.24 -4.79 3.03
CA ALA A 219 -10.07 -4.67 3.88
C ALA A 219 -9.04 -3.76 3.19
N GLY A 220 -8.74 -2.61 3.80
CA GLY A 220 -7.80 -1.63 3.28
C GLY A 220 -6.74 -1.24 4.30
N PHE A 221 -5.58 -0.78 3.82
CA PHE A 221 -4.56 -0.23 4.70
C PHE A 221 -4.90 1.22 5.10
N PRO A 222 -4.86 1.56 6.41
CA PRO A 222 -5.11 2.91 6.88
C PRO A 222 -3.87 3.80 6.68
N PHE A 223 -4.06 4.92 5.99
CA PHE A 223 -3.07 5.98 5.83
C PHE A 223 -3.33 7.09 6.85
N PHE A 224 -2.56 7.08 7.94
CA PHE A 224 -2.68 8.04 9.05
C PHE A 224 -2.52 9.53 8.67
N TYR A 225 -1.94 9.81 7.49
CA TYR A 225 -1.82 11.17 6.96
C TYR A 225 -3.07 11.64 6.21
N ILE A 226 -3.99 10.74 5.85
CA ILE A 226 -5.31 11.11 5.32
C ILE A 226 -6.20 11.47 6.49
N LYS A 227 -6.62 12.74 6.54
CA LYS A 227 -7.43 13.26 7.64
C LYS A 227 -8.64 14.03 7.11
N PRO A 228 -9.78 13.36 6.90
CA PRO A 228 -10.98 14.00 6.36
C PRO A 228 -11.50 15.13 7.24
N ALA A 229 -11.46 14.96 8.56
CA ALA A 229 -11.91 15.98 9.51
C ALA A 229 -11.10 17.29 9.43
N GLU A 230 -9.80 17.24 9.11
CA GLU A 230 -8.96 18.43 8.96
C GLU A 230 -9.23 19.18 7.64
N ASN A 231 -9.92 18.54 6.68
CA ASN A 231 -10.17 19.05 5.33
C ASN A 231 -11.67 19.15 5.00
N GLU A 232 -12.54 19.23 6.02
CA GLU A 232 -14.00 19.14 5.85
C GLU A 232 -14.52 20.10 4.78
N LYS A 233 -14.12 21.38 4.82
CA LYS A 233 -14.59 22.40 3.87
C LYS A 233 -14.40 22.00 2.41
N ILE A 234 -13.26 21.39 2.07
CA ILE A 234 -12.95 20.94 0.72
C ILE A 234 -13.71 19.65 0.40
N ILE A 235 -13.74 18.72 1.35
CA ILE A 235 -14.40 17.42 1.19
C ILE A 235 -15.90 17.58 0.94
N ARG A 236 -16.57 18.57 1.55
CA ARG A 236 -18.01 18.81 1.34
C ARG A 236 -18.40 19.09 -0.12
N LYS A 237 -17.45 19.46 -0.99
CA LYS A 237 -17.70 19.58 -2.45
C LYS A 237 -18.00 18.23 -3.13
N TYR A 238 -17.52 17.13 -2.54
CA TYR A 238 -17.60 15.77 -3.07
C TYR A 238 -18.34 14.79 -2.15
N TYR A 239 -18.48 15.16 -0.88
CA TYR A 239 -19.23 14.44 0.15
C TYR A 239 -20.25 15.37 0.83
N PRO A 240 -21.42 15.57 0.19
CA PRO A 240 -22.48 16.42 0.70
C PRO A 240 -22.96 16.03 2.11
N GLN A 241 -23.60 16.96 2.83
CA GLN A 241 -24.01 16.72 4.22
C GLN A 241 -25.04 15.60 4.36
N GLU A 242 -25.87 15.38 3.34
CA GLU A 242 -26.84 14.28 3.25
C GLU A 242 -26.18 12.90 3.27
N ASN A 243 -24.90 12.79 2.90
CA ASN A 243 -24.15 11.54 2.98
C ASN A 243 -23.62 11.28 4.41
N GLY A 244 -23.79 12.21 5.34
CA GLY A 244 -23.40 12.07 6.74
C GLY A 244 -22.14 12.86 7.12
N PRO A 245 -21.57 12.63 8.31
CA PRO A 245 -20.38 13.32 8.78
C PRO A 245 -19.13 12.90 7.99
N VAL A 246 -18.17 13.82 7.80
CA VAL A 246 -16.89 13.51 7.12
C VAL A 246 -16.05 12.46 7.85
N THR A 247 -16.34 12.18 9.11
CA THR A 247 -15.74 11.09 9.89
C THR A 247 -16.16 9.70 9.40
N ASN A 248 -17.16 9.60 8.52
CA ASN A 248 -17.53 8.35 7.83
C ASN A 248 -16.63 8.05 6.63
N ILE A 249 -15.73 8.97 6.27
CA ILE A 249 -14.71 8.72 5.25
C ILE A 249 -13.53 8.07 5.96
N ASP A 250 -13.26 6.82 5.61
CA ASP A 250 -12.14 6.10 6.18
C ASP A 250 -10.83 6.68 5.63
N PRO A 251 -9.77 6.77 6.45
CA PRO A 251 -8.47 7.26 6.04
C PRO A 251 -7.72 6.18 5.24
N ILE A 252 -8.34 5.63 4.20
CA ILE A 252 -7.78 4.59 3.32
C ILE A 252 -7.49 5.18 1.95
N GLY A 253 -6.70 4.46 1.14
CA GLY A 253 -6.53 4.75 -0.27
C GLY A 253 -6.97 3.61 -1.16
N ASN A 254 -6.75 3.74 -2.46
CA ASN A 254 -7.16 2.72 -3.42
C ASN A 254 -6.30 1.44 -3.38
N SER A 255 -5.18 1.45 -2.67
CA SER A 255 -4.25 0.33 -2.63
C SER A 255 -3.37 0.39 -1.38
N PRO A 256 -3.07 -0.75 -0.72
CA PRO A 256 -3.69 -2.06 -0.95
C PRO A 256 -5.12 -2.11 -0.38
N VAL A 257 -6.06 -2.60 -1.18
CA VAL A 257 -7.45 -2.86 -0.74
C VAL A 257 -7.94 -4.17 -1.33
N ILE A 258 -8.46 -5.07 -0.49
CA ILE A 258 -9.25 -6.23 -0.92
C ILE A 258 -10.73 -5.85 -0.83
N ILE A 259 -11.45 -5.94 -1.94
CA ILE A 259 -12.86 -5.56 -2.06
C ILE A 259 -13.61 -6.58 -2.91
N ARG A 260 -14.90 -6.79 -2.63
CA ARG A 260 -15.76 -7.64 -3.45
C ARG A 260 -15.97 -6.99 -4.82
N LYS A 261 -15.92 -7.79 -5.89
CA LYS A 261 -15.95 -7.32 -7.28
C LYS A 261 -17.18 -6.47 -7.59
N ASP A 262 -18.36 -6.91 -7.17
CA ASP A 262 -19.63 -6.18 -7.38
C ASP A 262 -19.65 -4.80 -6.69
N LEU A 263 -19.00 -4.66 -5.53
CA LEU A 263 -18.83 -3.38 -4.85
C LEU A 263 -17.87 -2.49 -5.63
N LEU A 264 -16.75 -3.06 -6.10
CA LEU A 264 -15.79 -2.33 -6.92
C LEU A 264 -16.42 -1.83 -8.23
N GLU A 265 -17.19 -2.68 -8.92
CA GLU A 265 -17.95 -2.31 -10.13
C GLU A 265 -18.92 -1.14 -9.87
N LYS A 266 -19.60 -1.12 -8.72
CA LYS A 266 -20.50 -0.03 -8.33
C LYS A 266 -19.77 1.29 -8.08
N ILE A 267 -18.61 1.24 -7.42
CA ILE A 267 -17.91 2.46 -6.99
C ILE A 267 -16.93 2.98 -8.04
N ALA A 268 -16.39 2.14 -8.94
CA ALA A 268 -15.33 2.53 -9.87
C ALA A 268 -15.69 3.73 -10.77
N PRO A 269 -16.89 3.82 -11.37
CA PRO A 269 -17.29 5.01 -12.13
C PRO A 269 -17.37 6.27 -11.27
N THR A 270 -17.92 6.17 -10.06
CA THR A 270 -18.02 7.30 -9.13
C THR A 270 -16.63 7.75 -8.67
N TRP A 271 -15.76 6.81 -8.36
CA TRP A 271 -14.36 7.06 -7.99
C TRP A 271 -13.63 7.82 -9.11
N MET A 272 -13.80 7.39 -10.37
CA MET A 272 -13.27 8.09 -11.54
C MET A 272 -13.80 9.52 -11.65
N ASN A 273 -15.13 9.71 -11.60
CA ASN A 273 -15.76 11.02 -11.75
C ASN A 273 -15.38 12.00 -10.64
N VAL A 274 -15.31 11.55 -9.40
CA VAL A 274 -14.84 12.36 -8.27
C VAL A 274 -13.39 12.76 -8.49
N SER A 275 -12.53 11.82 -8.90
CA SER A 275 -11.11 12.09 -9.12
C SER A 275 -10.87 13.17 -10.16
N LEU A 276 -11.64 13.15 -11.27
CA LEU A 276 -11.63 14.22 -12.26
C LEU A 276 -12.07 15.56 -11.65
N ARG A 277 -13.24 15.60 -10.99
CA ARG A 277 -13.75 16.84 -10.38
C ARG A 277 -12.79 17.44 -9.34
N MET A 278 -12.10 16.61 -8.57
CA MET A 278 -11.10 17.05 -7.59
C MET A 278 -9.87 17.67 -8.26
N LYS A 279 -9.44 17.11 -9.39
CA LYS A 279 -8.34 17.64 -10.20
C LYS A 279 -8.73 18.95 -10.89
N ASP A 280 -9.98 19.06 -11.32
CA ASP A 280 -10.52 20.24 -12.00
C ASP A 280 -10.70 21.45 -11.07
N ASP A 281 -10.89 21.24 -9.76
CA ASP A 281 -11.11 22.31 -8.77
C ASP A 281 -9.77 22.85 -8.22
N PRO A 282 -9.36 24.10 -8.55
CA PRO A 282 -8.03 24.61 -8.20
C PRO A 282 -7.75 24.70 -6.69
N GLU A 283 -8.79 24.94 -5.87
CA GLU A 283 -8.67 24.97 -4.41
C GLU A 283 -8.37 23.57 -3.86
N THR A 284 -9.10 22.56 -4.35
CA THR A 284 -8.92 21.14 -4.00
C THR A 284 -7.57 20.64 -4.48
N ASP A 285 -7.22 20.94 -5.73
CA ASP A 285 -5.96 20.56 -6.37
C ASP A 285 -4.74 21.03 -5.59
N LYS A 286 -4.78 22.30 -5.17
CA LYS A 286 -3.73 22.93 -4.38
C LYS A 286 -3.71 22.41 -2.94
N ALA A 287 -4.87 22.25 -2.31
CA ALA A 287 -4.97 21.89 -0.90
C ALA A 287 -4.55 20.44 -0.64
N PHE A 288 -4.94 19.52 -1.52
CA PHE A 288 -4.48 18.15 -1.43
C PHE A 288 -3.12 17.93 -2.08
N GLY A 289 -2.59 18.96 -2.76
CA GLY A 289 -1.20 19.11 -3.15
C GLY A 289 -0.60 17.80 -3.63
N TRP A 290 -0.69 17.54 -4.92
CA TRP A 290 -0.10 16.37 -5.59
C TRP A 290 1.43 16.39 -5.40
N GLY A 291 1.87 15.76 -4.32
CA GLY A 291 2.91 16.29 -3.43
C GLY A 291 4.27 16.66 -4.04
N GLU A 292 4.88 17.67 -3.43
CA GLU A 292 6.30 17.96 -3.59
C GLU A 292 7.19 16.88 -2.95
N LEU A 293 8.32 16.65 -3.61
CA LEU A 293 9.36 15.69 -3.26
C LEU A 293 9.91 15.96 -1.87
N THR A 294 9.66 15.07 -0.91
CA THR A 294 10.40 15.09 0.36
C THR A 294 11.66 14.25 0.20
N TYR A 295 12.78 14.90 -0.10
CA TYR A 295 14.09 14.27 -0.01
C TYR A 295 14.39 13.98 1.46
N GLY A 296 14.42 12.71 1.82
CA GLY A 296 14.95 12.26 3.11
C GLY A 296 16.44 12.62 3.23
N LYS A 297 16.94 12.72 4.47
CA LYS A 297 18.37 12.91 4.72
C LYS A 297 19.16 11.71 4.19
N ILE A 298 20.21 11.97 3.42
CA ILE A 298 21.10 10.94 2.88
C ILE A 298 21.95 10.38 4.04
N GLY A 299 21.81 9.08 4.34
CA GLY A 299 22.67 8.35 5.25
C GLY A 299 23.78 7.59 4.52
N GLU A 300 24.69 6.97 5.27
CA GLU A 300 25.81 6.16 4.73
C GLU A 300 25.34 4.99 3.86
N TRP A 301 24.15 4.46 4.14
CA TRP A 301 23.50 3.44 3.32
C TRP A 301 22.05 3.87 3.01
N ARG A 302 21.62 3.66 1.76
CA ARG A 302 20.23 3.84 1.35
C ARG A 302 19.87 2.89 0.20
N PHE A 303 18.66 2.35 0.25
CA PHE A 303 17.98 1.85 -0.93
C PHE A 303 16.80 2.78 -1.21
N ASP A 304 16.83 3.46 -2.35
CA ASP A 304 15.74 4.31 -2.81
C ASP A 304 15.37 3.91 -4.24
N LYS A 305 14.19 3.28 -4.38
CA LYS A 305 13.64 2.89 -5.68
C LYS A 305 13.59 4.06 -6.68
N ARG A 306 13.43 5.30 -6.20
CA ARG A 306 13.37 6.51 -7.06
C ARG A 306 14.73 6.89 -7.62
N SER A 307 15.81 6.24 -7.18
CA SER A 307 17.12 6.34 -7.87
C SER A 307 17.17 5.48 -9.14
N HIS A 308 16.12 4.68 -9.41
CA HIS A 308 16.03 3.71 -10.50
C HIS A 308 14.82 3.99 -11.41
N LEU A 309 14.64 5.25 -11.82
CA LEU A 309 13.52 5.66 -12.70
C LEU A 309 13.69 5.18 -14.15
N GLN A 310 14.94 5.15 -14.63
CA GLN A 310 15.27 4.87 -16.03
C GLN A 310 15.56 3.39 -16.30
N GLY A 311 15.51 2.55 -15.28
CA GLY A 311 15.83 1.12 -15.40
C GLY A 311 15.84 0.42 -14.04
N PRO A 312 15.98 -0.90 -14.03
CA PRO A 312 15.98 -1.71 -12.81
C PRO A 312 17.16 -1.37 -11.87
N PRO A 313 17.02 -1.58 -10.55
CA PRO A 313 18.16 -1.59 -9.65
C PRO A 313 19.16 -2.70 -10.02
N PRO A 314 20.47 -2.51 -9.75
CA PRO A 314 21.46 -3.55 -9.99
C PRO A 314 21.19 -4.79 -9.13
N ARG A 315 21.63 -5.95 -9.61
CA ARG A 315 21.65 -7.19 -8.82
C ARG A 315 22.58 -7.02 -7.61
N ASN A 316 22.32 -7.80 -6.56
CA ASN A 316 23.18 -7.89 -5.37
C ASN A 316 23.42 -6.53 -4.67
N LEU A 317 22.33 -5.83 -4.34
CA LEU A 317 22.35 -4.63 -3.50
C LEU A 317 23.04 -4.92 -2.16
N THR A 318 23.82 -3.96 -1.68
CA THR A 318 24.46 -4.06 -0.37
C THR A 318 23.41 -4.12 0.73
N LEU A 319 23.59 -5.01 1.70
CA LEU A 319 22.72 -5.06 2.87
C LEU A 319 22.93 -3.80 3.73
N PRO A 320 21.87 -3.33 4.41
CA PRO A 320 22.00 -2.20 5.33
C PRO A 320 22.95 -2.53 6.49
N PRO A 321 23.60 -1.52 7.09
CA PRO A 321 24.50 -1.72 8.22
C PRO A 321 23.77 -2.27 9.46
N PRO A 322 24.50 -2.86 10.42
CA PRO A 322 23.92 -3.32 11.68
C PRO A 322 23.18 -2.19 12.41
N GLY A 323 22.02 -2.50 12.99
CA GLY A 323 21.18 -1.54 13.73
C GLY A 323 20.02 -0.95 12.95
N VAL A 324 19.93 -1.20 11.63
CA VAL A 324 18.76 -0.87 10.82
C VAL A 324 17.60 -1.85 11.12
N PRO A 325 16.31 -1.41 11.06
CA PRO A 325 15.17 -2.30 11.30
C PRO A 325 15.17 -3.55 10.41
N GLU A 326 14.78 -4.71 10.97
CA GLU A 326 14.75 -5.99 10.26
C GLU A 326 13.84 -5.97 9.02
N SER A 327 12.81 -5.12 9.01
CA SER A 327 11.95 -4.92 7.85
C SER A 327 12.71 -4.39 6.64
N VAL A 328 13.68 -3.49 6.85
CA VAL A 328 14.54 -2.95 5.78
C VAL A 328 15.52 -4.02 5.30
N VAL A 329 16.13 -4.76 6.23
CA VAL A 329 17.02 -5.90 5.90
C VAL A 329 16.27 -6.93 5.06
N THR A 330 15.05 -7.28 5.48
CA THR A 330 14.16 -8.22 4.78
C THR A 330 13.83 -7.73 3.39
N LEU A 331 13.43 -6.47 3.24
CA LEU A 331 13.13 -5.86 1.93
C LEU A 331 14.31 -6.00 0.97
N VAL A 332 15.53 -5.63 1.40
CA VAL A 332 16.71 -5.69 0.53
C VAL A 332 17.05 -7.13 0.15
N LYS A 333 16.95 -8.08 1.09
CA LYS A 333 17.12 -9.51 0.81
C LYS A 333 16.11 -10.00 -0.22
N MET A 334 14.85 -9.61 -0.08
CA MET A 334 13.79 -10.00 -1.01
C MET A 334 13.98 -9.40 -2.40
N VAL A 335 14.42 -8.14 -2.50
CA VAL A 335 14.79 -7.51 -3.77
C VAL A 335 15.96 -8.27 -4.40
N ASN A 336 17.03 -8.53 -3.65
CA ASN A 336 18.18 -9.28 -4.16
C ASN A 336 17.84 -10.69 -4.65
N GLU A 337 16.96 -11.39 -3.92
CA GLU A 337 16.50 -12.71 -4.33
C GLU A 337 15.70 -12.63 -5.64
N ALA A 338 14.74 -11.70 -5.74
CA ALA A 338 13.96 -11.51 -6.95
C ALA A 338 14.85 -11.14 -8.13
N THR A 339 15.69 -10.11 -8.00
CA THR A 339 16.57 -9.66 -9.08
C THR A 339 17.52 -10.76 -9.52
N SER A 340 18.00 -11.62 -8.61
CA SER A 340 18.86 -12.76 -8.94
C SER A 340 18.16 -13.84 -9.77
N ASN A 341 16.87 -14.08 -9.56
CA ASN A 341 16.13 -15.19 -10.17
C ASN A 341 15.28 -14.77 -11.38
N ILE A 342 15.05 -13.47 -11.58
CA ILE A 342 14.33 -12.95 -12.74
C ILE A 342 15.27 -12.98 -13.97
N PRO A 343 14.89 -13.64 -15.08
CA PRO A 343 15.69 -13.65 -16.31
C PRO A 343 15.72 -12.27 -16.95
N ASP A 344 16.77 -11.96 -17.72
CA ASP A 344 16.87 -10.70 -18.46
C ASP A 344 16.67 -9.44 -17.59
N TRP A 345 17.04 -9.52 -16.30
CA TRP A 345 16.86 -8.42 -15.36
C TRP A 345 17.61 -7.17 -15.79
N ASP A 346 18.85 -7.32 -16.25
CA ASP A 346 19.74 -6.18 -16.53
C ASP A 346 19.36 -5.44 -17.84
N THR A 347 18.42 -6.00 -18.61
CA THR A 347 17.91 -5.46 -19.88
C THR A 347 16.43 -5.03 -19.78
N SER A 348 15.85 -4.99 -18.57
CA SER A 348 14.41 -4.75 -18.32
C SER A 348 13.92 -3.34 -18.64
#